data_AF-A0A395GHZ8-F1
#
_entry.id   AF-A0A395GHZ8-F1
#
_cell.length_a   1.000
_cell.length_b   1.000
_cell.length_c   1.000
_cell.angle_alpha   90.00
_cell.angle_beta   90.00
_cell.angle_gamma   90.00
#
_symmetry.space_group_name_H-M   'P 1'
#
loop_
_entity.id
_entity.type
_entity.pdbx_description
1 polymer ?
#
loop_
_entity_poly.entity_id
_entity_poly.type
_entity_poly.pdbx_seq_one_letter_code
_entity_poly.pdbx_strand_id
1 'polypeptide(L)'
;MTIFHLHRSHEAKRQKIRDKIIKAHAEIEKYPDGFLKVWQLLTLKIDVSQVSVSTKGIIKFRPRFFLPLSSQTIRTCLSTKLSNKAALDEETPKCLGCPGSRVSILSITRCPFILDLCRDKFATAVRRGFCLDNLTILRECGATNKGKWKHQPGFELIDEKLSTDRWQILRILEDVEHEVPHVVFDIRQNVDVDKVKSLTVGEVKAILRVMAVRMELDCYRQHLIMPILVVSYLNSTQGRILQAHHNGKRVVIQHTKILEFEGLKHRPVELFLRYYGSQPIGETVSI
;
A
#
# COMPACT_ATOMS: atom_id res chain seq x y z
N MET A 1 -38.27 7.82 -11.93
CA MET A 1 -37.92 6.40 -12.23
C MET A 1 -36.46 6.19 -12.65
N THR A 2 -35.80 7.13 -13.32
CA THR A 2 -34.43 7.00 -13.84
C THR A 2 -33.33 6.79 -12.78
N ILE A 3 -33.43 7.44 -11.61
CA ILE A 3 -32.44 7.33 -10.52
C ILE A 3 -32.40 5.91 -9.92
N PHE A 4 -33.57 5.27 -9.74
CA PHE A 4 -33.67 3.90 -9.22
C PHE A 4 -33.04 2.86 -10.17
N HIS A 5 -33.21 3.03 -11.48
CA HIS A 5 -32.57 2.15 -12.47
C HIS A 5 -31.05 2.33 -12.50
N LEU A 6 -30.55 3.56 -12.36
CA LEU A 6 -29.11 3.85 -12.32
C LEU A 6 -28.44 3.24 -11.08
N HIS A 7 -29.06 3.40 -9.91
CA HIS A 7 -28.56 2.84 -8.65
C HIS A 7 -28.52 1.31 -8.67
N ARG A 8 -29.58 0.66 -9.18
CA ARG A 8 -29.63 -0.81 -9.34
C ARG A 8 -28.57 -1.32 -10.33
N SER A 9 -28.26 -0.54 -11.36
CA SER A 9 -27.17 -0.86 -12.31
C SER A 9 -25.79 -0.74 -11.66
N HIS A 10 -25.55 0.30 -10.86
CA HIS A 10 -24.28 0.50 -10.15
C HIS A 10 -23.98 -0.64 -9.18
N GLU A 11 -24.96 -0.96 -8.32
CA GLU A 11 -24.79 -2.04 -7.33
C GLU A 11 -24.54 -3.40 -8.01
N ALA A 12 -25.27 -3.69 -9.09
CA ALA A 12 -25.06 -4.92 -9.85
C ALA A 12 -23.65 -4.99 -10.48
N LYS A 13 -23.14 -3.87 -11.01
CA LYS A 13 -21.75 -3.78 -11.51
C LYS A 13 -20.75 -4.02 -10.39
N ARG A 14 -20.95 -3.38 -9.23
CA ARG A 14 -20.09 -3.52 -8.06
C ARG A 14 -20.06 -4.96 -7.56
N GLN A 15 -21.22 -5.61 -7.45
CA GLN A 15 -21.32 -7.02 -7.06
C GLN A 15 -20.57 -7.93 -8.03
N LYS A 16 -20.74 -7.72 -9.35
CA LYS A 16 -20.01 -8.48 -10.36
C LYS A 16 -18.49 -8.32 -10.27
N ILE A 17 -18.00 -7.14 -9.90
CA ILE A 17 -16.57 -6.88 -9.68
C ILE A 17 -16.09 -7.61 -8.41
N ARG A 18 -16.86 -7.47 -7.32
CA ARG A 18 -16.59 -8.16 -6.05
C ARG A 18 -16.48 -9.67 -6.25
N ASP A 19 -17.44 -10.29 -6.93
CA ASP A 19 -17.46 -11.75 -7.15
C ASP A 19 -16.20 -12.23 -7.91
N LYS A 20 -15.75 -11.44 -8.89
CA LYS A 20 -14.51 -11.75 -9.63
C LYS A 20 -13.27 -11.65 -8.75
N ILE A 21 -13.19 -10.62 -7.91
CA ILE A 21 -12.06 -10.42 -6.98
C ILE A 21 -12.03 -11.54 -5.95
N ILE A 22 -13.18 -11.89 -5.35
CA ILE A 22 -13.30 -13.00 -4.39
C ILE A 22 -12.90 -14.32 -5.05
N LYS A 23 -13.36 -14.58 -6.28
CA LYS A 23 -12.97 -15.78 -7.03
C LYS A 23 -11.45 -15.81 -7.28
N ALA A 24 -10.86 -14.71 -7.75
CA ALA A 24 -9.42 -14.64 -7.99
C ALA A 24 -8.62 -14.83 -6.69
N HIS A 25 -9.08 -14.25 -5.58
CA HIS A 25 -8.50 -14.40 -4.25
C HIS A 25 -8.54 -15.87 -3.80
N ALA A 26 -9.69 -16.54 -3.90
CA ALA A 26 -9.81 -17.95 -3.53
C ALA A 26 -8.92 -18.87 -4.40
N GLU A 27 -8.76 -18.55 -5.69
CA GLU A 27 -7.89 -19.32 -6.59
C GLU A 27 -6.40 -19.09 -6.31
N ILE A 28 -5.93 -17.86 -6.03
CA ILE A 28 -4.51 -17.61 -5.74
C ILE A 28 -4.06 -18.30 -4.44
N GLU A 29 -4.97 -18.49 -3.48
CA GLU A 29 -4.62 -19.14 -2.21
C GLU A 29 -4.11 -20.57 -2.37
N LYS A 30 -4.49 -21.25 -3.46
CA LYS A 30 -4.04 -22.60 -3.81
C LYS A 30 -2.60 -22.67 -4.31
N TYR A 31 -2.00 -21.54 -4.66
CA TYR A 31 -0.64 -21.48 -5.19
C TYR A 31 0.37 -21.44 -4.03
N PRO A 32 1.43 -22.26 -4.07
CA PRO A 32 2.51 -22.20 -3.09
C PRO A 32 3.32 -20.92 -3.26
N ASP A 33 4.10 -20.56 -2.24
CA ASP A 33 5.02 -19.42 -2.32
C ASP A 33 6.02 -19.60 -3.49
N GLY A 34 6.47 -18.47 -4.05
CA GLY A 34 7.33 -18.43 -5.24
C GLY A 34 6.86 -17.40 -6.26
N PHE A 35 7.00 -17.73 -7.55
CA PHE A 35 6.72 -16.82 -8.66
C PHE A 35 5.62 -17.34 -9.56
N LEU A 36 4.76 -16.42 -10.02
CA LEU A 36 3.68 -16.76 -10.94
C LEU A 36 4.18 -16.78 -12.39
N LYS A 37 3.90 -17.88 -13.08
CA LYS A 37 4.04 -17.99 -14.54
C LYS A 37 2.93 -17.19 -15.23
N VAL A 38 3.19 -16.74 -16.46
CA VAL A 38 2.23 -15.95 -17.27
C VAL A 38 0.86 -16.64 -17.39
N TRP A 39 0.83 -17.96 -17.62
CA TRP A 39 -0.43 -18.69 -17.72
C TRP A 39 -1.21 -18.72 -16.40
N GLN A 40 -0.54 -18.74 -15.25
CA GLN A 40 -1.19 -18.70 -13.93
C GLN A 40 -1.89 -17.36 -13.72
N LEU A 41 -1.25 -16.25 -14.11
CA LEU A 41 -1.84 -14.91 -14.10
C LEU A 41 -3.07 -14.82 -15.03
N LEU A 42 -2.99 -15.41 -16.23
CA LEU A 42 -4.12 -15.45 -17.18
C LEU A 42 -5.30 -16.26 -16.63
N THR A 43 -5.05 -17.38 -15.97
CA THR A 43 -6.07 -18.19 -15.28
C THR A 43 -6.76 -17.38 -14.19
N LEU A 44 -5.99 -16.62 -13.41
CA LEU A 44 -6.49 -15.74 -12.34
C LEU A 44 -7.15 -14.45 -12.86
N LYS A 45 -7.19 -14.24 -14.18
CA LYS A 45 -7.70 -13.00 -14.81
C LYS A 45 -6.94 -11.76 -14.34
N ILE A 46 -5.63 -11.88 -14.24
CA ILE A 46 -4.70 -10.80 -13.87
C ILE A 46 -3.88 -10.41 -15.10
N ASP A 47 -3.92 -9.15 -15.45
CA ASP A 47 -3.05 -8.55 -16.48
C ASP A 47 -1.89 -7.86 -15.78
N VAL A 48 -0.67 -8.20 -16.18
CA VAL A 48 0.56 -7.66 -15.58
C VAL A 48 1.35 -6.89 -16.62
N SER A 49 1.87 -5.72 -16.25
CA SER A 49 2.76 -4.94 -17.11
C SER A 49 3.88 -4.27 -16.33
N GLN A 50 5.08 -4.27 -16.88
CA GLN A 50 6.18 -3.48 -16.35
C GLN A 50 6.10 -2.05 -16.90
N VAL A 51 6.28 -1.05 -16.03
CA VAL A 51 6.24 0.38 -16.38
C VAL A 51 7.59 1.05 -16.10
N SER A 52 7.89 2.10 -16.87
CA SER A 52 9.12 2.88 -16.72
C SER A 52 8.96 3.99 -15.68
N VAL A 53 10.10 4.35 -15.07
CA VAL A 53 10.24 5.53 -14.22
C VAL A 53 10.80 6.66 -15.08
N SER A 54 10.13 7.81 -15.10
CA SER A 54 10.63 9.00 -15.78
C SER A 54 11.85 9.60 -15.08
N THR A 55 12.57 10.49 -15.77
CA THR A 55 13.72 11.22 -15.21
C THR A 55 13.35 12.06 -13.97
N LYS A 56 12.08 12.47 -13.83
CA LYS A 56 11.53 13.18 -12.66
C LYS A 56 11.11 12.24 -11.50
N GLY A 57 11.34 10.94 -11.63
CA GLY A 57 10.94 9.93 -10.64
C GLY A 57 9.43 9.70 -10.60
N ILE A 58 8.71 9.96 -11.70
CA ILE A 58 7.29 9.61 -11.85
C ILE A 58 7.19 8.27 -12.57
N ILE A 59 6.56 7.28 -11.93
CA ILE A 59 6.23 5.99 -12.52
C ILE A 59 5.05 6.17 -13.49
N LYS A 60 5.18 5.63 -14.71
CA LYS A 60 4.19 5.79 -15.79
C LYS A 60 3.03 4.79 -15.69
N PHE A 61 2.36 4.73 -14.55
CA PHE A 61 1.12 3.95 -14.39
C PHE A 61 0.01 4.45 -15.33
N ARG A 62 -0.88 3.55 -15.75
CA ARG A 62 -2.03 3.83 -16.63
C ARG A 62 -3.23 2.92 -16.26
N PRO A 63 -4.34 3.49 -15.77
CA PRO A 63 -4.49 4.88 -15.28
C PRO A 63 -3.57 5.19 -14.08
N ARG A 64 -3.47 6.46 -13.69
CA ARG A 64 -2.71 6.87 -12.50
C ARG A 64 -3.67 7.10 -11.34
N PHE A 65 -3.45 6.42 -10.23
CA PHE A 65 -4.22 6.60 -9.00
C PHE A 65 -3.44 7.25 -7.87
N PHE A 66 -2.12 7.33 -7.99
CA PHE A 66 -1.24 7.83 -6.95
C PHE A 66 -0.31 8.90 -7.51
N LEU A 67 -0.37 10.09 -6.93
CA LEU A 67 0.54 11.19 -7.22
C LEU A 67 1.66 11.19 -6.18
N PRO A 68 2.92 10.86 -6.55
CA PRO A 68 4.00 10.82 -5.57
C PRO A 68 4.33 12.22 -5.06
N LEU A 69 4.83 12.29 -3.83
CA LEU A 69 5.38 13.52 -3.26
C LEU A 69 6.54 14.04 -4.13
N SER A 70 6.85 15.32 -3.96
CA SER A 70 8.00 15.91 -4.64
C SER A 70 9.32 15.37 -4.04
N SER A 71 10.36 15.31 -4.87
CA SER A 71 11.72 15.01 -4.39
C SER A 71 12.18 15.98 -3.31
N GLN A 72 11.81 17.26 -3.44
CA GLN A 72 12.17 18.28 -2.46
C GLN A 72 11.52 18.01 -1.11
N THR A 73 10.24 17.63 -1.08
CA THR A 73 9.52 17.29 0.16
C THR A 73 10.25 16.20 0.92
N ILE A 74 10.59 15.08 0.27
CA ILE A 74 11.29 13.98 0.92
C ILE A 74 12.69 14.38 1.38
N ARG A 75 13.45 15.12 0.55
CA ARG A 75 14.79 15.58 0.94
C ARG A 75 14.74 16.53 2.12
N THR A 76 13.79 17.47 2.14
CA THR A 76 13.56 18.34 3.29
C THR A 76 13.30 17.49 4.52
N CYS A 77 12.33 16.56 4.50
CA CYS A 77 12.02 15.69 5.64
C CYS A 77 13.22 14.86 6.12
N LEU A 78 14.06 14.37 5.21
CA LEU A 78 15.27 13.61 5.55
C LEU A 78 16.43 14.49 6.05
N SER A 79 16.43 15.78 5.72
CA SER A 79 17.52 16.73 6.06
C SER A 79 17.20 17.64 7.25
N THR A 80 15.92 17.85 7.58
CA THR A 80 15.52 18.73 8.68
C THR A 80 16.06 18.18 10.00
N LYS A 81 17.03 18.89 10.58
CA LYS A 81 17.17 18.94 12.04
C LYS A 81 15.88 19.58 12.55
N LEU A 82 15.05 18.86 13.31
CA LEU A 82 13.95 19.51 14.04
C LEU A 82 14.55 20.70 14.80
N SER A 83 14.07 21.91 14.51
CA SER A 83 14.46 23.10 15.27
C SER A 83 13.94 22.91 16.69
N ASN A 84 14.82 23.03 17.68
CA ASN A 84 14.46 23.08 19.10
C ASN A 84 13.73 24.40 19.39
N LYS A 85 12.53 24.57 18.85
CA LYS A 85 11.57 25.63 19.21
C LYS A 85 10.17 25.03 19.23
N ALA A 86 9.97 24.09 20.14
CA ALA A 86 8.83 24.16 21.03
C ALA A 86 9.43 23.99 22.42
N ALA A 87 9.40 25.08 23.20
CA ALA A 87 9.56 25.01 24.63
C ALA A 87 8.58 23.96 25.18
N LEU A 88 8.89 23.40 26.35
CA LEU A 88 7.87 22.83 27.20
C LEU A 88 6.75 23.86 27.33
N ASP A 89 5.64 23.60 26.66
CA ASP A 89 4.32 23.82 27.21
C ASP A 89 3.55 22.54 26.93
N GLU A 90 3.17 21.88 28.01
CA GLU A 90 2.23 20.77 28.02
C GLU A 90 0.87 21.24 27.52
N GLU A 91 0.71 21.41 26.21
CA GLU A 91 -0.61 21.33 25.59
C GLU A 91 -0.56 20.24 24.53
N THR A 92 -0.99 19.07 24.97
CA THR A 92 -1.35 17.92 24.15
C THR A 92 -2.22 18.41 22.99
N PRO A 93 -1.90 18.10 21.71
CA PRO A 93 -2.88 18.29 20.65
C PRO A 93 -4.04 17.34 20.95
N LYS A 94 -5.13 17.89 21.49
CA LYS A 94 -6.39 17.17 21.60
C LYS A 94 -6.81 16.83 20.17
N CYS A 95 -6.57 15.59 19.75
CA CYS A 95 -7.47 14.96 18.79
C CYS A 95 -8.87 15.18 19.34
N LEU A 96 -9.73 15.90 18.60
CA LEU A 96 -11.15 15.97 18.93
C LEU A 96 -11.66 14.52 18.96
N GLY A 97 -11.84 14.02 20.18
CA GLY A 97 -12.09 12.61 20.42
C GLY A 97 -13.48 12.21 19.95
N CYS A 98 -13.55 11.09 19.23
CA CYS A 98 -14.71 10.22 19.34
C CYS A 98 -14.81 9.74 20.80
N PRO A 99 -15.95 9.91 21.49
CA PRO A 99 -16.08 9.50 22.88
C PRO A 99 -16.17 7.97 22.93
N GLY A 100 -15.10 7.30 23.37
CA GLY A 100 -15.19 5.86 23.64
C GLY A 100 -13.91 5.03 23.76
N SER A 101 -12.70 5.57 23.61
CA SER A 101 -11.50 4.73 23.76
C SER A 101 -10.46 5.38 24.66
N ARG A 102 -10.51 5.02 25.96
CA ARG A 102 -9.39 5.20 26.88
C ARG A 102 -8.39 4.08 26.64
N VAL A 103 -7.49 4.29 25.69
CA VAL A 103 -6.24 3.53 25.61
C VAL A 103 -5.12 4.55 25.39
N SER A 104 -4.45 4.91 26.48
CA SER A 104 -3.18 5.65 26.43
C SER A 104 -2.10 4.72 25.90
N ILE A 105 -1.84 4.78 24.59
CA ILE A 105 -0.64 4.20 23.98
C ILE A 105 0.21 5.37 23.50
N LEU A 106 1.42 5.47 24.06
CA LEU A 106 2.53 6.24 23.48
C LEU A 106 2.60 5.88 21.99
N SER A 107 2.23 6.80 21.10
CA SER A 107 2.26 6.56 19.66
C SER A 107 3.72 6.45 19.20
N ILE A 108 4.29 5.25 19.26
CA ILE A 108 5.56 4.95 18.59
C ILE A 108 5.31 5.26 17.12
N THR A 109 5.85 6.38 16.65
CA THR A 109 5.72 6.81 15.26
C THR A 109 6.44 5.75 14.42
N ARG A 110 5.71 4.83 13.81
CA ARG A 110 6.31 3.78 12.99
C ARG A 110 6.84 4.44 11.72
N CYS A 111 8.16 4.41 11.54
CA CYS A 111 8.81 4.85 10.30
C CYS A 111 8.50 3.85 9.17
N PRO A 112 8.57 4.25 7.89
CA PRO A 112 8.53 3.29 6.79
C PRO A 112 9.67 2.28 6.89
N PHE A 113 9.39 1.00 6.64
CA PHE A 113 10.37 -0.08 6.81
C PHE A 113 11.65 0.11 5.96
N ILE A 114 11.55 0.78 4.80
CA ILE A 114 12.73 1.10 3.98
C ILE A 114 13.78 1.96 4.72
N LEU A 115 13.35 2.77 5.69
CA LEU A 115 14.27 3.54 6.51
C LEU A 115 15.03 2.65 7.50
N ASP A 116 14.41 1.58 7.98
CA ASP A 116 15.09 0.58 8.80
C ASP A 116 16.07 -0.25 7.96
N LEU A 117 15.68 -0.66 6.74
CA LEU A 117 16.59 -1.34 5.79
C LEU A 117 17.83 -0.52 5.45
N CYS A 118 17.71 0.80 5.47
CA CYS A 118 18.79 1.73 5.14
C CYS A 118 19.28 2.52 6.36
N ARG A 119 19.08 1.99 7.59
CA ARG A 119 19.34 2.73 8.83
C ARG A 119 20.75 3.31 8.91
N ASP A 120 21.76 2.53 8.54
CA ASP A 120 23.16 2.99 8.58
C ASP A 120 23.43 4.16 7.60
N LYS A 121 22.64 4.22 6.51
CA LYS A 121 22.75 5.24 5.47
C LYS A 121 21.96 6.51 5.81
N PHE A 122 20.92 6.39 6.63
CA PHE A 122 20.03 7.49 7.04
C PHE A 122 20.03 7.72 8.56
N ALA A 123 21.07 7.31 9.27
CA ALA A 123 21.11 7.25 10.73
C ALA A 123 20.72 8.57 11.41
N THR A 124 20.98 9.71 10.79
CA THR A 124 20.59 11.04 11.30
C THR A 124 19.11 11.36 11.11
N ALA A 125 18.50 10.94 9.99
CA ALA A 125 17.09 11.18 9.66
C ALA A 125 16.16 10.24 10.45
N VAL A 126 16.57 8.98 10.60
CA VAL A 126 15.78 7.95 11.33
C VAL A 126 15.79 8.19 12.84
N ARG A 127 16.87 8.75 13.39
CA ARG A 127 16.98 9.09 14.82
C ARG A 127 16.07 10.24 15.27
N ARG A 128 15.44 11.00 14.37
CA ARG A 128 14.63 12.19 14.71
C ARG A 128 13.27 12.26 14.00
N GLY A 129 12.45 11.23 14.19
CA GLY A 129 10.98 11.37 14.06
C GLY A 129 10.44 11.57 12.65
N PHE A 130 11.02 10.91 11.62
CA PHE A 130 10.38 10.89 10.30
C PHE A 130 8.96 10.31 10.42
N CYS A 131 7.97 11.14 10.11
CA CYS A 131 6.57 10.80 10.22
C CYS A 131 5.86 11.00 8.88
N LEU A 132 5.27 9.94 8.33
CA LEU A 132 4.46 10.03 7.12
C LEU A 132 3.12 10.70 7.34
N ASP A 133 2.63 10.71 8.58
CA ASP A 133 1.27 11.21 8.88
C ASP A 133 1.13 12.69 8.48
N ASN A 134 2.22 13.45 8.46
CA ASN A 134 2.18 14.86 8.01
C ASN A 134 2.31 15.04 6.49
N LEU A 135 2.57 13.96 5.73
CA LEU A 135 2.93 14.05 4.31
C LEU A 135 1.88 13.48 3.36
N THR A 136 0.99 12.65 3.87
CA THR A 136 -0.16 12.11 3.12
C THR A 136 -1.45 12.39 3.90
N ILE A 137 -2.62 12.20 3.28
CA ILE A 137 -3.89 12.14 4.01
C ILE A 137 -4.19 10.71 4.51
N LEU A 138 -3.47 9.72 3.99
CA LEU A 138 -3.65 8.32 4.36
C LEU A 138 -2.98 8.02 5.72
N ARG A 139 -3.62 7.22 6.56
CA ARG A 139 -3.19 6.91 7.94
C ARG A 139 -3.23 5.41 8.22
N GLU A 140 -2.43 4.98 9.19
CA GLU A 140 -2.40 3.60 9.70
C GLU A 140 -3.56 3.30 10.68
N CYS A 141 -4.73 3.89 10.47
CA CYS A 141 -5.91 3.71 11.33
C CYS A 141 -7.21 3.64 10.53
N GLY A 142 -7.14 3.17 9.28
CA GLY A 142 -8.31 3.03 8.42
C GLY A 142 -9.19 1.80 8.71
N ALA A 143 -10.28 1.68 7.97
CA ALA A 143 -11.28 0.62 8.09
C ALA A 143 -10.71 -0.80 8.03
N THR A 144 -9.62 -1.03 7.30
CA THR A 144 -8.96 -2.34 7.26
C THR A 144 -8.29 -2.68 8.59
N ASN A 145 -7.73 -1.68 9.29
CA ASN A 145 -7.10 -1.84 10.61
C ASN A 145 -8.11 -1.80 11.77
N LYS A 146 -9.20 -1.04 11.65
CA LYS A 146 -10.18 -0.79 12.74
C LYS A 146 -11.24 -1.88 12.95
N GLY A 147 -11.19 -2.98 12.21
CA GLY A 147 -12.03 -4.16 12.48
C GLY A 147 -12.97 -4.54 11.35
N LYS A 148 -12.44 -5.28 10.37
CA LYS A 148 -13.12 -6.39 9.66
C LYS A 148 -12.12 -7.48 9.24
N TRP A 149 -10.91 -7.53 9.82
CA TRP A 149 -10.02 -8.66 9.61
C TRP A 149 -10.59 -9.84 10.39
N LYS A 150 -11.30 -10.76 9.72
CA LYS A 150 -11.54 -12.07 10.33
C LYS A 150 -10.17 -12.65 10.61
N HIS A 151 -9.88 -12.90 11.89
CA HIS A 151 -8.68 -13.60 12.32
C HIS A 151 -8.55 -14.88 11.49
N GLN A 152 -7.58 -14.90 10.58
CA GLN A 152 -7.22 -16.09 9.82
C GLN A 152 -5.84 -16.51 10.32
N PRO A 153 -5.69 -17.71 10.90
CA PRO A 153 -4.39 -18.22 11.31
C PRO A 153 -3.40 -18.12 10.14
N GLY A 154 -2.28 -17.41 10.33
CA GLY A 154 -1.29 -17.10 9.28
C GLY A 154 -1.28 -15.65 8.78
N PHE A 155 -2.13 -14.76 9.32
CA PHE A 155 -2.25 -13.35 8.89
C PHE A 155 -2.09 -12.35 10.03
N GLU A 156 -1.25 -12.65 11.03
CA GLU A 156 -0.99 -11.74 12.14
C GLU A 156 -0.09 -10.57 11.73
N LEU A 157 -0.56 -9.36 12.06
CA LEU A 157 0.23 -8.13 12.10
C LEU A 157 0.86 -7.95 13.50
N ILE A 158 1.43 -8.99 14.13
CA ILE A 158 2.18 -8.85 15.39
C ILE A 158 3.44 -9.74 15.38
N ASP A 159 4.48 -9.16 15.98
CA ASP A 159 5.82 -9.66 16.30
C ASP A 159 5.82 -10.99 17.08
N GLU A 160 6.93 -11.73 17.00
CA GLU A 160 7.29 -12.92 17.81
C GLU A 160 6.81 -14.32 17.34
N LYS A 161 7.28 -14.76 16.17
CA LYS A 161 8.14 -15.96 16.01
C LYS A 161 8.38 -16.24 14.53
N LEU A 162 9.64 -16.06 14.14
CA LEU A 162 10.18 -16.16 12.79
C LEU A 162 9.88 -17.51 12.11
N SER A 163 8.98 -17.50 11.12
CA SER A 163 9.30 -18.19 9.86
C SER A 163 9.83 -17.13 8.90
N THR A 164 11.14 -17.05 8.75
CA THR A 164 11.86 -16.17 7.80
C THR A 164 11.48 -16.39 6.34
N ASP A 165 10.61 -17.37 6.06
CA ASP A 165 10.32 -17.90 4.73
C ASP A 165 8.97 -17.43 4.16
N ARG A 166 8.22 -16.57 4.87
CA ARG A 166 6.90 -16.09 4.42
C ARG A 166 6.85 -14.58 4.22
N TRP A 167 6.01 -14.15 3.29
CA TRP A 167 5.73 -12.74 3.03
C TRP A 167 4.82 -12.15 4.12
N GLN A 168 4.94 -10.86 4.38
CA GLN A 168 4.18 -10.16 5.42
C GLN A 168 3.83 -8.75 4.96
N ILE A 169 2.57 -8.33 5.11
CA ILE A 169 2.18 -6.92 5.03
C ILE A 169 2.64 -6.26 6.32
N LEU A 170 3.39 -5.16 6.27
CA LEU A 170 3.88 -4.51 7.49
C LEU A 170 2.94 -3.40 7.95
N ARG A 171 2.46 -2.58 7.02
CA ARG A 171 1.61 -1.41 7.27
C ARG A 171 0.62 -1.21 6.15
N ILE A 172 -0.56 -0.68 6.50
CA ILE A 172 -1.62 -0.29 5.56
C ILE A 172 -2.01 1.15 5.88
N LEU A 173 -1.91 2.04 4.89
CA LEU A 173 -2.33 3.43 4.96
C LEU A 173 -3.60 3.64 4.15
N GLU A 174 -4.60 4.25 4.77
CA GLU A 174 -5.93 4.45 4.19
C GLU A 174 -6.49 5.81 4.58
N ASP A 175 -7.47 6.29 3.82
CA ASP A 175 -8.21 7.50 4.19
C ASP A 175 -9.11 7.23 5.41
N VAL A 176 -8.97 8.06 6.44
CA VAL A 176 -9.72 7.95 7.70
C VAL A 176 -11.16 8.41 7.53
N GLU A 177 -11.39 9.36 6.64
CA GLU A 177 -12.71 9.90 6.35
C GLU A 177 -13.48 9.03 5.33
N HIS A 178 -12.79 8.08 4.70
CA HIS A 178 -13.32 7.17 3.68
C HIS A 178 -13.90 7.87 2.44
N GLU A 179 -13.45 9.09 2.14
CA GLU A 179 -13.80 9.83 0.92
C GLU A 179 -13.19 9.17 -0.32
N VAL A 180 -12.01 8.56 -0.17
CA VAL A 180 -11.29 7.90 -1.26
C VAL A 180 -11.00 6.42 -0.97
N PRO A 181 -11.15 5.53 -1.98
CA PRO A 181 -10.96 4.09 -1.81
C PRO A 181 -9.50 3.66 -1.98
N HIS A 182 -8.55 4.59 -1.98
CA HIS A 182 -7.13 4.30 -2.16
C HIS A 182 -6.51 3.67 -0.92
N VAL A 183 -5.54 2.79 -1.16
CA VAL A 183 -4.71 2.20 -0.12
C VAL A 183 -3.26 2.13 -0.56
N VAL A 184 -2.36 2.42 0.37
CA VAL A 184 -0.93 2.19 0.22
C VAL A 184 -0.53 1.17 1.28
N PHE A 185 0.13 0.09 0.90
CA PHE A 185 0.70 -0.84 1.87
C PHE A 185 2.10 -1.27 1.46
N ASP A 186 2.87 -1.72 2.43
CA ASP A 186 4.16 -2.35 2.19
C ASP A 186 4.14 -3.84 2.52
N ILE A 187 4.94 -4.57 1.77
CA ILE A 187 5.09 -6.02 1.92
C ILE A 187 6.57 -6.35 2.00
N ARG A 188 6.93 -7.15 3.00
CA ARG A 188 8.26 -7.72 3.15
C ARG A 188 8.24 -9.18 2.75
N GLN A 189 9.24 -9.58 2.00
CA GLN A 189 9.50 -10.95 1.60
C GLN A 189 11.01 -11.22 1.73
N ASN A 190 11.40 -12.48 1.61
CA ASN A 190 12.78 -12.89 1.53
C ASN A 190 12.94 -13.84 0.34
N VAL A 191 12.95 -13.27 -0.87
CA VAL A 191 13.02 -14.04 -2.11
C VAL A 191 14.37 -13.87 -2.81
N ASP A 192 14.79 -14.93 -3.49
CA ASP A 192 15.92 -14.90 -4.41
C ASP A 192 15.54 -14.10 -5.66
N VAL A 193 16.13 -12.90 -5.79
CA VAL A 193 15.76 -11.93 -6.81
C VAL A 193 16.24 -12.33 -8.21
N ASP A 194 17.31 -13.11 -8.32
CA ASP A 194 17.83 -13.59 -9.60
C ASP A 194 16.83 -14.53 -10.30
N LYS A 195 15.92 -15.12 -9.53
CA LYS A 195 14.83 -15.96 -10.01
C LYS A 195 13.55 -15.18 -10.31
N VAL A 196 13.49 -13.88 -10.01
CA VAL A 196 12.29 -13.04 -10.22
C VAL A 196 12.10 -12.78 -11.71
N LYS A 197 11.28 -13.61 -12.34
CA LYS A 197 10.83 -13.42 -13.74
C LYS A 197 9.45 -12.75 -13.84
N SER A 198 8.75 -12.58 -12.72
CA SER A 198 7.34 -12.19 -12.68
C SER A 198 6.95 -11.63 -11.30
N LEU A 199 5.64 -11.50 -11.03
CA LEU A 199 5.10 -11.24 -9.70
C LEU A 199 5.32 -12.43 -8.76
N THR A 200 5.58 -12.13 -7.49
CA THR A 200 5.59 -13.17 -6.46
C THR A 200 4.16 -13.55 -6.11
N VAL A 201 3.97 -14.79 -5.67
CA VAL A 201 2.67 -15.25 -5.16
C VAL A 201 2.25 -14.38 -3.97
N GLY A 202 3.19 -14.01 -3.09
CA GLY A 202 2.93 -13.12 -1.96
C GLY A 202 2.43 -11.73 -2.35
N GLU A 203 3.01 -11.10 -3.38
CA GLU A 203 2.52 -9.81 -3.87
C GLU A 203 1.07 -9.91 -4.35
N VAL A 204 0.73 -10.95 -5.12
CA VAL A 204 -0.62 -11.13 -5.68
C VAL A 204 -1.63 -11.50 -4.61
N LYS A 205 -1.27 -12.38 -3.65
CA LYS A 205 -2.10 -12.70 -2.49
C LYS A 205 -2.42 -11.45 -1.68
N ALA A 206 -1.41 -10.65 -1.32
CA ALA A 206 -1.61 -9.42 -0.57
C ALA A 206 -2.52 -8.43 -1.30
N ILE A 207 -2.28 -8.18 -2.59
CA ILE A 207 -3.11 -7.29 -3.42
C ILE A 207 -4.57 -7.77 -3.45
N LEU A 208 -4.80 -9.04 -3.80
CA LEU A 208 -6.15 -9.58 -3.94
C LEU A 208 -6.89 -9.60 -2.60
N ARG A 209 -6.20 -9.92 -1.51
CA ARG A 209 -6.77 -9.90 -0.15
C ARG A 209 -7.20 -8.50 0.25
N VAL A 210 -6.33 -7.50 0.14
CA VAL A 210 -6.66 -6.10 0.45
C VAL A 210 -7.80 -5.60 -0.43
N MET A 211 -7.76 -5.93 -1.73
CA MET A 211 -8.82 -5.55 -2.67
C MET A 211 -10.16 -6.18 -2.30
N ALA A 212 -10.18 -7.48 -1.93
CA ALA A 212 -11.38 -8.20 -1.53
C ALA A 212 -12.00 -7.58 -0.27
N VAL A 213 -11.20 -7.36 0.78
CA VAL A 213 -11.66 -6.73 2.02
C VAL A 213 -12.27 -5.36 1.75
N ARG A 214 -11.57 -4.51 0.97
CA ARG A 214 -12.06 -3.15 0.68
C ARG A 214 -13.35 -3.14 -0.15
N MET A 215 -13.52 -4.10 -1.06
CA MET A 215 -14.77 -4.29 -1.80
C MET A 215 -15.94 -4.74 -0.89
N GLU A 216 -15.70 -5.19 0.34
CA GLU A 216 -16.75 -5.55 1.31
C GLU A 216 -17.07 -4.44 2.31
N LEU A 217 -16.37 -3.32 2.25
CA LEU A 217 -16.61 -2.18 3.13
C LEU A 217 -17.74 -1.30 2.57
N ASP A 218 -18.76 -1.09 3.40
CA ASP A 218 -19.94 -0.29 3.05
C ASP A 218 -19.60 1.19 2.84
N CYS A 219 -18.59 1.72 3.55
CA CYS A 219 -18.11 3.08 3.34
C CYS A 219 -17.59 3.31 1.92
N TYR A 220 -17.13 2.26 1.22
CA TYR A 220 -16.69 2.34 -0.17
C TYR A 220 -17.74 1.84 -1.18
N ARG A 221 -19.03 1.84 -0.82
CA ARG A 221 -20.10 1.35 -1.71
C ARG A 221 -20.23 2.17 -2.98
N GLN A 222 -19.94 3.47 -2.94
CA GLN A 222 -20.00 4.36 -4.09
C GLN A 222 -18.87 4.15 -5.12
N HIS A 223 -17.80 3.45 -4.74
CA HIS A 223 -16.65 3.24 -5.62
C HIS A 223 -16.72 1.86 -6.29
N LEU A 224 -16.38 1.83 -7.59
CA LEU A 224 -16.23 0.62 -8.38
C LEU A 224 -14.75 0.18 -8.50
N ILE A 225 -13.83 1.10 -8.27
CA ILE A 225 -12.39 0.87 -8.33
C ILE A 225 -11.81 1.05 -6.93
N MET A 226 -10.99 0.08 -6.49
CA MET A 226 -10.21 0.14 -5.26
C MET A 226 -8.72 0.21 -5.62
N PRO A 227 -8.14 1.40 -5.81
CA PRO A 227 -6.73 1.53 -6.17
C PRO A 227 -5.81 1.11 -5.02
N ILE A 228 -4.82 0.30 -5.35
CA ILE A 228 -3.83 -0.21 -4.41
C ILE A 228 -2.44 0.18 -4.90
N LEU A 229 -1.65 0.79 -4.03
CA LEU A 229 -0.22 0.96 -4.22
C LEU A 229 0.52 0.01 -3.27
N VAL A 230 1.48 -0.73 -3.80
CA VAL A 230 2.30 -1.66 -3.02
C VAL A 230 3.75 -1.24 -3.07
N VAL A 231 4.35 -1.08 -1.90
CA VAL A 231 5.79 -0.97 -1.74
C VAL A 231 6.33 -2.35 -1.38
N SER A 232 6.90 -3.05 -2.37
CA SER A 232 7.32 -4.45 -2.25
C SER A 232 8.82 -4.54 -1.98
N TYR A 233 9.17 -4.98 -0.77
CA TYR A 233 10.53 -5.33 -0.38
C TYR A 233 10.74 -6.83 -0.66
N LEU A 234 11.49 -7.14 -1.71
CA LEU A 234 11.73 -8.53 -2.14
C LEU A 234 12.79 -9.21 -1.26
N ASN A 235 13.77 -8.44 -0.80
CA ASN A 235 14.76 -8.81 0.20
C ASN A 235 15.28 -7.53 0.90
N SER A 236 16.38 -7.61 1.65
CA SER A 236 16.95 -6.49 2.39
C SER A 236 17.55 -5.38 1.50
N THR A 237 17.89 -5.69 0.25
CA THR A 237 18.62 -4.77 -0.65
C THR A 237 17.84 -4.40 -1.90
N GLN A 238 16.71 -5.05 -2.19
CA GLN A 238 15.98 -4.90 -3.44
C GLN A 238 14.47 -4.88 -3.24
N GLY A 239 13.80 -4.11 -4.10
CA GLY A 239 12.34 -4.08 -4.12
C GLY A 239 11.77 -3.45 -5.38
N ARG A 240 10.45 -3.29 -5.42
CA ARG A 240 9.74 -2.59 -6.51
C ARG A 240 8.46 -1.94 -6.01
N ILE A 241 7.92 -1.03 -6.80
CA ILE A 241 6.62 -0.38 -6.54
C ILE A 241 5.60 -0.94 -7.53
N LEU A 242 4.42 -1.30 -7.03
CA LEU A 242 3.31 -1.79 -7.83
C LEU A 242 2.09 -0.90 -7.67
N GLN A 243 1.28 -0.78 -8.71
CA GLN A 243 -0.07 -0.24 -8.65
C GLN A 243 -1.05 -1.29 -9.17
N ALA A 244 -2.10 -1.57 -8.42
CA ALA A 244 -3.14 -2.51 -8.78
C ALA A 244 -4.54 -1.89 -8.71
N HIS A 245 -5.43 -2.33 -9.59
CA HIS A 245 -6.86 -2.01 -9.57
C HIS A 245 -7.63 -3.06 -10.38
N HIS A 246 -8.96 -3.10 -10.27
CA HIS A 246 -9.80 -3.92 -11.13
C HIS A 246 -10.49 -3.06 -12.20
N ASN A 247 -10.39 -3.42 -13.47
CA ASN A 247 -10.91 -2.65 -14.60
C ASN A 247 -12.32 -3.10 -15.06
N GLY A 248 -13.09 -3.73 -14.17
CA GLY A 248 -14.40 -4.32 -14.48
C GLY A 248 -14.33 -5.70 -15.13
N LYS A 249 -13.22 -6.03 -15.80
CA LYS A 249 -13.00 -7.34 -16.43
C LYS A 249 -11.97 -8.19 -15.69
N ARG A 250 -10.84 -7.59 -15.30
CA ARG A 250 -9.61 -8.21 -14.83
C ARG A 250 -8.96 -7.35 -13.76
N VAL A 251 -8.10 -7.97 -12.94
CA VAL A 251 -7.18 -7.22 -12.08
C VAL A 251 -5.99 -6.79 -12.93
N VAL A 252 -5.67 -5.50 -12.91
CA VAL A 252 -4.52 -4.92 -13.62
C VAL A 252 -3.46 -4.61 -12.59
N ILE A 253 -2.27 -5.20 -12.74
CA ILE A 253 -1.11 -4.94 -11.89
C ILE A 253 0.01 -4.36 -12.77
N GLN A 254 0.46 -3.16 -12.41
CA GLN A 254 1.59 -2.52 -13.06
C GLN A 254 2.73 -2.42 -12.06
N HIS A 255 3.96 -2.68 -12.48
CA HIS A 255 5.10 -2.65 -11.57
C HIS A 255 6.33 -2.00 -12.19
N THR A 256 7.19 -1.41 -11.36
CA THR A 256 8.52 -0.98 -11.80
C THR A 256 9.43 -2.17 -12.07
N LYS A 257 10.58 -1.93 -12.71
CA LYS A 257 11.73 -2.83 -12.56
C LYS A 257 12.10 -2.98 -11.09
N ILE A 258 12.84 -4.04 -10.77
CA ILE A 258 13.45 -4.20 -9.47
C ILE A 258 14.52 -3.11 -9.30
N LEU A 259 14.52 -2.49 -8.13
CA LEU A 259 15.38 -1.38 -7.76
C LEU A 259 16.23 -1.81 -6.58
N GLU A 260 17.53 -1.58 -6.69
CA GLU A 260 18.48 -1.80 -5.61
C GLU A 260 18.48 -0.59 -4.67
N PHE A 261 18.41 -0.86 -3.37
CA PHE A 261 18.54 0.13 -2.32
C PHE A 261 20.01 0.51 -2.09
N GLU A 262 20.93 -0.38 -2.48
CA GLU A 262 22.37 -0.15 -2.42
C GLU A 262 22.85 0.55 -3.68
N GLY A 263 23.11 1.86 -3.59
CA GLY A 263 23.62 2.63 -4.72
C GLY A 263 23.90 4.10 -4.40
N LEU A 264 24.86 4.68 -5.14
CA LEU A 264 25.55 5.95 -4.90
C LEU A 264 24.70 7.24 -4.73
N LYS A 265 23.36 7.19 -4.80
CA LYS A 265 22.53 8.41 -4.69
C LYS A 265 21.22 8.27 -3.89
N HIS A 266 20.96 7.12 -3.26
CA HIS A 266 19.70 6.87 -2.53
C HIS A 266 18.39 7.19 -3.28
N ARG A 267 18.44 7.35 -4.60
CA ARG A 267 17.30 7.73 -5.45
C ARG A 267 16.16 6.70 -5.38
N PRO A 268 16.44 5.38 -5.30
CA PRO A 268 15.39 4.39 -5.07
C PRO A 268 14.70 4.55 -3.72
N VAL A 269 15.44 4.81 -2.64
CA VAL A 269 14.84 5.06 -1.32
C VAL A 269 13.96 6.31 -1.34
N GLU A 270 14.46 7.39 -1.95
CA GLU A 270 13.68 8.62 -2.16
C GLU A 270 12.40 8.32 -2.96
N LEU A 271 12.49 7.57 -4.05
CA LEU A 271 11.35 7.18 -4.88
C LEU A 271 10.30 6.40 -4.08
N PHE A 272 10.73 5.44 -3.25
CA PHE A 272 9.83 4.64 -2.42
C PHE A 272 9.10 5.51 -1.41
N LEU A 273 9.80 6.38 -0.68
CA LEU A 273 9.19 7.31 0.27
C LEU A 273 8.20 8.27 -0.41
N ARG A 274 8.54 8.77 -1.61
CA ARG A 274 7.64 9.65 -2.38
C ARG A 274 6.33 8.97 -2.74
N TYR A 275 6.38 7.68 -3.09
CA TYR A 275 5.20 6.89 -3.41
C TYR A 275 4.46 6.41 -2.16
N TYR A 276 5.16 6.10 -1.08
CA TYR A 276 4.58 5.73 0.20
C TYR A 276 3.67 6.85 0.74
N GLY A 277 4.15 8.10 0.70
CA GLY A 277 3.37 9.28 1.07
C GLY A 277 2.54 9.88 -0.06
N SER A 278 2.24 9.13 -1.12
CA SER A 278 1.53 9.66 -2.28
C SER A 278 0.11 10.17 -1.95
N GLN A 279 -0.36 11.08 -2.79
CA GLN A 279 -1.72 11.61 -2.73
C GLN A 279 -2.65 10.79 -3.64
N PRO A 280 -3.86 10.46 -3.17
CA PRO A 280 -4.85 9.76 -3.98
C PRO A 280 -5.37 10.68 -5.10
N ILE A 281 -5.39 10.16 -6.32
CA ILE A 281 -5.92 10.83 -7.52
C ILE A 281 -6.71 9.86 -8.39
N GLY A 282 -7.40 10.37 -9.41
CA GLY A 282 -8.07 9.56 -10.42
C GLY A 282 -9.50 9.18 -10.06
N GLU A 283 -10.29 8.89 -11.09
CA GLU A 283 -11.71 8.54 -10.99
C GLU A 283 -11.90 7.12 -10.45
N THR A 284 -12.87 6.94 -9.54
CA THR A 284 -13.08 5.63 -8.88
C THR A 284 -14.55 5.20 -8.82
N VAL A 285 -15.50 6.08 -9.17
CA VAL A 285 -16.94 5.75 -9.16
C VAL A 285 -17.42 5.11 -10.48
N SER A 286 -16.59 5.14 -11.52
CA SER A 286 -16.90 4.59 -12.84
C SER A 286 -15.76 3.79 -13.45
N ILE A 287 -16.09 2.86 -14.35
CA ILE A 287 -15.17 2.01 -15.13
C ILE A 287 -15.53 2.12 -16.61
#